data_AF-A0A381L1A6-F1
#
_entry.id   AF-A0A381L1A6-F1
#
_cell.length_a   1.000
_cell.length_b   1.000
_cell.length_c   1.000
_cell.angle_alpha   90.00
_cell.angle_beta   90.00
_cell.angle_gamma   90.00
#
_symmetry.space_group_name_H-M   'P 1'
#
loop_
_entity.id
_entity.type
_entity.pdbx_description
1 polymer ?
#
loop_
_entity_poly.entity_id
_entity_poly.type
_entity_poly.pdbx_seq_one_letter_code
_entity_poly.pdbx_strand_id
1 'polypeptide(L)'
;MGYLRFKESHAITTLIKNLHKLQLKIYSEEIALCEFERLFYLVKSGSDRDIFYHTIQIADLLAREAAPVHADIQIPLTQESTSNTTILRSVSEPYGYDATNAGLEESLKAELTDNTYKSVDKFWEVNFETKNWYGLTTRIWERYRDEGHRLNKHIFTENMDEKAMIRWLKSFYKIYLKPLKAPQSSLFENPLFRNPDETFVRGKFSFTSCTSQLLGGRSPRKMDVFIEHSDIPKDWFHRWEDVRVIGEITKSAEKKKEKLNQLTMYVREVFYAQPLRRFVHGFCFHKGQIVLWIIDRSGAYSSCAFNVIADQEKLVRALSSYMLMSDEELGLDTTICRYNGQSFVKIRDGDFSPERWVEINPVPVTRPETVLARGNTCYLTIDKTYLIKFSWGSGAIQSEIDFLKCARSVYGVVDLVWGEEIYQVKTHRAGLDFSTGKRWDIGQRNWLSIGTGGIPEELFKERKLTLAVLPYGRPFKSCTSLREFLSGLLDAILGHRNLYLSKNILHGDISENNIILTLPNEYGISQGKLIDLDMATYVAGYNEAKSLTGTMKFMAIKLLQNFALKIGSMRKTYRHDLESF
;
A
#
# COMPACT_ATOMS: atom_id res chain seq x y z
N MET A 1 1.96 33.58 3.54
CA MET A 1 2.15 33.36 2.09
C MET A 1 1.86 34.66 1.36
N GLY A 2 2.90 35.46 1.08
CA GLY A 2 2.78 36.55 0.13
C GLY A 2 2.90 35.96 -1.28
N TYR A 3 1.77 35.77 -1.96
CA TYR A 3 1.78 35.38 -3.36
C TYR A 3 2.42 36.51 -4.17
N LEU A 4 3.62 36.26 -4.72
CA LEU A 4 4.13 37.01 -5.86
C LEU A 4 3.16 36.78 -7.03
N ARG A 5 2.16 37.67 -7.17
CA ARG A 5 1.43 37.83 -8.42
C ARG A 5 2.42 38.38 -9.44
N PHE A 6 3.02 37.51 -10.25
CA PHE A 6 3.60 37.96 -11.51
C PHE A 6 2.48 38.62 -12.30
N LYS A 7 2.60 39.92 -12.59
CA LYS A 7 1.78 40.56 -13.62
C LYS A 7 1.99 39.75 -14.90
N GLU A 8 0.93 39.22 -15.50
CA GLU A 8 0.98 38.61 -16.83
C GLU A 8 1.58 39.63 -17.80
N SER A 9 2.86 39.48 -18.10
CA SER A 9 3.55 40.27 -19.09
C SER A 9 3.09 39.77 -20.46
N HIS A 10 2.67 40.68 -21.35
CA HIS A 10 2.33 40.37 -22.74
C HIS A 10 3.38 39.49 -23.45
N ALA A 11 4.65 39.61 -23.05
CA ALA A 11 5.75 38.77 -23.52
C ALA A 11 5.59 37.28 -23.11
N ILE A 12 5.14 37.00 -21.89
CA ILE A 12 4.91 35.62 -21.40
C ILE A 12 3.76 34.98 -22.16
N THR A 13 2.65 35.70 -22.35
CA THR A 13 1.50 35.21 -23.13
C THR A 13 1.89 34.91 -24.58
N THR A 14 2.73 35.77 -25.18
CA THR A 14 3.23 35.58 -26.55
C THR A 14 4.14 34.37 -26.65
N LEU A 15 5.06 34.18 -25.70
CA LEU A 15 5.93 33.02 -25.65
C LEU A 15 5.14 31.71 -25.51
N ILE A 16 4.15 31.65 -24.61
CA ILE A 16 3.27 30.48 -24.44
C ILE A 16 2.55 30.16 -25.76
N LYS A 17 2.03 31.16 -26.45
CA LYS A 17 1.36 31.00 -27.75
C LYS A 17 2.32 30.45 -28.82
N ASN A 18 3.56 30.94 -28.86
CA ASN A 18 4.57 30.50 -29.81
C ASN A 18 5.02 29.06 -29.51
N LEU A 19 5.19 28.69 -28.24
CA LEU A 19 5.49 27.31 -27.84
C LEU A 19 4.35 26.35 -28.21
N HIS A 20 3.10 26.74 -28.05
CA HIS A 20 1.95 25.96 -28.50
C HIS A 20 1.95 25.73 -30.02
N LYS A 21 2.25 26.77 -30.81
CA LYS A 21 2.39 26.64 -32.27
C LYS A 21 3.55 25.72 -32.65
N LEU A 22 4.68 25.86 -31.96
CA LEU A 22 5.86 25.04 -32.17
C LEU A 22 5.56 23.56 -31.89
N GLN A 23 4.86 23.28 -30.80
CA GLN A 23 4.42 21.93 -30.44
C GLN A 23 3.59 21.29 -31.56
N LEU A 24 2.62 22.03 -32.13
CA LEU A 24 1.82 21.54 -33.26
C LEU A 24 2.66 21.21 -34.49
N LYS A 25 3.64 22.07 -34.82
CA LYS A 25 4.54 21.84 -35.96
C LYS A 25 5.48 20.66 -35.77
N ILE A 26 5.93 20.40 -34.54
CA ILE A 26 6.70 19.19 -34.22
C ILE A 26 5.82 17.95 -34.42
N TYR A 27 4.55 18.00 -33.98
CA TYR A 27 3.60 16.90 -34.19
C TYR A 27 3.27 16.63 -35.66
N SER A 28 3.26 17.65 -36.51
CA SER A 28 3.03 17.52 -37.96
C SER A 28 4.32 17.26 -38.77
N GLU A 29 5.45 17.03 -38.09
CA GLU A 29 6.77 16.80 -38.73
C GLU A 29 7.24 17.96 -39.64
N GLU A 30 6.74 19.18 -39.41
CA GLU A 30 7.11 20.38 -40.18
C GLU A 30 8.47 20.97 -39.78
N ILE A 31 9.08 20.49 -38.69
CA ILE A 31 10.33 20.99 -38.14
C ILE A 31 11.29 19.83 -37.90
N ALA A 32 12.49 19.93 -38.48
CA ALA A 32 13.55 18.97 -38.27
C ALA A 32 14.17 19.08 -36.86
N LEU A 33 14.56 17.95 -36.28
CA LEU A 33 15.21 17.90 -34.96
C LEU A 33 16.54 18.67 -34.90
N CYS A 34 17.23 18.86 -36.03
CA CYS A 34 18.49 19.59 -36.11
C CYS A 34 18.34 21.07 -35.69
N GLU A 35 17.15 21.65 -35.86
CA GLU A 35 16.82 23.01 -35.41
C GLU A 35 16.96 23.18 -33.89
N PHE A 36 16.94 22.07 -33.13
CA PHE A 36 17.08 22.06 -31.68
C PHE A 36 18.49 21.68 -31.18
N GLU A 37 19.46 21.40 -32.07
CA GLU A 37 20.80 20.94 -31.67
C GLU A 37 21.48 21.88 -30.69
N ARG A 38 21.38 23.19 -30.94
CA ARG A 38 21.98 24.18 -30.08
C ARG A 38 21.32 24.22 -28.70
N LEU A 39 20.00 24.03 -28.64
CA LEU A 39 19.28 23.90 -27.38
C LEU A 39 19.74 22.64 -26.62
N PHE A 40 19.91 21.49 -27.30
CA PHE A 40 20.43 20.27 -26.68
C PHE A 40 21.84 20.46 -26.11
N TYR A 41 22.71 21.18 -26.82
CA TYR A 41 24.04 21.55 -26.32
C TYR A 41 23.97 22.45 -25.08
N LEU A 42 23.09 23.46 -25.12
CA LEU A 42 22.91 24.41 -24.02
C LEU A 42 22.30 23.76 -22.78
N VAL A 43 21.39 22.79 -22.93
CA VAL A 43 20.87 22.02 -21.79
C VAL A 43 22.00 21.30 -21.05
N LYS A 44 23.01 20.80 -21.77
CA LYS A 44 24.16 20.10 -21.17
C LYS A 44 25.21 21.02 -20.57
N SER A 45 25.39 22.23 -21.09
CA SER A 45 26.57 23.07 -20.78
C SER A 45 26.32 24.58 -20.62
N GLY A 46 25.21 25.12 -21.11
CA GLY A 46 24.88 26.55 -21.19
C GLY A 46 24.10 27.08 -19.99
N SER A 47 24.23 28.37 -19.64
CA SER A 47 23.58 28.93 -18.43
C SER A 47 22.05 28.98 -18.57
N ASP A 48 21.32 29.08 -17.45
CA ASP A 48 19.85 29.26 -17.47
C ASP A 48 19.42 30.40 -18.39
N ARG A 49 20.17 31.51 -18.39
CA ARG A 49 19.94 32.65 -19.26
C ARG A 49 20.07 32.27 -20.73
N ASP A 50 21.09 31.51 -21.08
CA ASP A 50 21.34 31.08 -22.47
C ASP A 50 20.25 30.12 -22.94
N ILE A 51 19.84 29.19 -22.08
CA ILE A 51 18.75 28.25 -22.36
C ILE A 51 17.45 29.01 -22.59
N PHE A 52 17.04 29.89 -21.66
CA PHE A 52 15.82 30.68 -21.83
C PHE A 52 15.88 31.55 -23.09
N TYR A 53 17.02 32.21 -23.34
CA TYR A 53 17.21 33.03 -24.52
C TYR A 53 17.04 32.21 -25.81
N HIS A 54 17.67 31.04 -25.90
CA HIS A 54 17.53 30.17 -27.07
C HIS A 54 16.14 29.55 -27.20
N THR A 55 15.49 29.14 -26.12
CA THR A 55 14.11 28.63 -26.17
C THR A 55 13.17 29.70 -26.72
N ILE A 56 13.31 30.96 -26.26
CA ILE A 56 12.53 32.10 -26.78
C ILE A 56 12.84 32.31 -28.26
N GLN A 57 14.12 32.32 -28.65
CA GLN A 57 14.53 32.49 -30.05
C GLN A 57 13.94 31.40 -30.96
N ILE A 58 14.06 30.12 -30.57
CA ILE A 58 13.55 28.99 -31.34
C ILE A 58 12.02 29.06 -31.41
N ALA A 59 11.34 29.33 -30.30
CA ALA A 59 9.89 29.51 -30.30
C ALA A 59 9.46 30.67 -31.22
N ASP A 60 10.15 31.80 -31.18
CA ASP A 60 9.84 32.97 -32.00
C ASP A 60 10.19 32.79 -33.49
N LEU A 61 11.23 32.02 -33.80
CA LEU A 61 11.67 31.77 -35.18
C LEU A 61 10.80 30.70 -35.84
N LEU A 62 10.60 29.57 -35.17
CA LEU A 62 9.96 28.39 -35.75
C LEU A 62 8.44 28.42 -35.64
N ALA A 63 7.85 29.21 -34.73
CA ALA A 63 6.40 29.44 -34.69
C ALA A 63 5.90 30.37 -35.81
N ARG A 64 6.79 31.04 -36.56
CA ARG A 64 6.44 31.84 -37.73
C ARG A 64 6.01 30.93 -38.88
N GLU A 65 5.01 31.35 -39.64
CA GLU A 65 4.58 30.66 -40.85
C GLU A 65 5.69 30.80 -41.91
N ALA A 66 6.49 29.75 -42.06
CA ALA A 66 7.37 29.56 -43.19
C ALA A 66 7.12 28.16 -43.76
N ALA A 67 7.15 28.09 -45.09
CA ALA A 67 6.85 26.91 -45.90
C ALA A 67 7.77 25.72 -45.58
N PRO A 68 7.32 24.48 -45.80
CA PRO A 68 8.02 23.28 -45.37
C PRO A 68 9.31 23.09 -46.16
N VAL A 69 10.38 22.67 -45.46
CA VAL A 69 11.57 22.09 -46.09
C VAL A 69 11.63 20.63 -45.64
N HIS A 70 11.40 19.73 -46.59
CA HIS A 70 11.64 18.30 -46.43
C HIS A 70 13.15 18.02 -46.38
N ALA A 71 13.55 17.25 -45.38
CA ALA A 71 14.61 16.27 -45.51
C ALA A 71 14.20 15.04 -44.68
N ASP A 72 13.91 13.95 -45.38
CA ASP A 72 13.58 12.66 -44.80
C ASP A 72 14.74 12.17 -43.93
N ILE A 73 14.62 12.37 -42.61
CA ILE A 73 15.32 11.54 -41.65
C ILE A 73 14.36 10.40 -41.33
N GLN A 74 14.53 9.28 -42.03
CA GLN A 74 14.01 8.01 -41.55
C GLN A 74 14.69 7.72 -40.20
N ILE A 75 14.00 8.07 -39.11
CA ILE A 75 14.24 7.42 -37.83
C ILE A 75 14.08 5.92 -38.11
N PRO A 76 15.07 5.06 -37.80
CA PRO A 76 14.87 3.64 -37.93
C PRO A 76 13.61 3.28 -37.14
N LEU A 77 12.54 2.92 -37.86
CA LEU A 77 11.37 2.26 -37.29
C LEU A 77 11.88 0.92 -36.78
N THR A 78 12.40 0.92 -35.55
CA THR A 78 12.48 -0.32 -34.77
C THR A 78 11.08 -0.91 -34.80
N GLN A 79 10.97 -2.16 -35.24
CA GLN A 79 9.70 -2.88 -35.29
C GLN A 79 8.93 -2.62 -33.99
N GLU A 80 7.70 -2.14 -34.10
CA GLU A 80 6.86 -1.84 -32.94
C GLU A 80 6.55 -3.13 -32.19
N SER A 81 7.39 -3.42 -31.21
CA SER A 81 7.18 -4.45 -30.21
C SER A 81 6.24 -3.88 -29.14
N THR A 82 5.27 -4.68 -28.70
CA THR A 82 4.10 -4.17 -27.97
C THR A 82 3.59 -5.13 -26.92
N SER A 83 3.08 -4.57 -25.83
CA SER A 83 2.40 -5.34 -24.79
C SER A 83 0.87 -5.18 -24.91
N ASN A 84 0.15 -6.29 -24.78
CA ASN A 84 -1.30 -6.29 -24.61
C ASN A 84 -1.60 -6.25 -23.10
N THR A 85 -2.33 -5.23 -22.63
CA THR A 85 -2.65 -5.09 -21.21
C THR A 85 -4.17 -5.04 -21.00
N THR A 86 -4.68 -5.87 -20.08
CA THR A 86 -6.10 -5.91 -19.67
C THR A 86 -6.37 -4.87 -18.60
N ILE A 87 -7.41 -4.04 -18.79
CA ILE A 87 -7.70 -2.88 -17.94
C ILE A 87 -8.34 -3.29 -16.61
N LEU A 88 -7.70 -2.96 -15.49
CA LEU A 88 -8.28 -2.91 -14.14
C LEU A 88 -7.91 -1.54 -13.51
N ARG A 89 -8.70 -0.97 -12.59
CA ARG A 89 -8.45 0.39 -12.07
C ARG A 89 -7.43 0.40 -10.92
N SER A 90 -6.80 1.57 -10.72
CA SER A 90 -5.97 1.92 -9.56
C SER A 90 -6.78 1.96 -8.28
N VAL A 91 -6.12 1.58 -7.18
CA VAL A 91 -6.62 1.66 -5.79
C VAL A 91 -5.97 2.84 -5.06
N SER A 92 -5.87 4.00 -5.72
CA SER A 92 -5.58 5.29 -5.06
C SER A 92 -6.91 5.89 -4.56
N GLU A 93 -6.95 6.44 -3.34
CA GLU A 93 -8.15 7.12 -2.79
C GLU A 93 -8.65 8.18 -3.78
N PRO A 94 -9.83 8.03 -4.42
CA PRO A 94 -10.42 9.09 -5.22
C PRO A 94 -10.63 10.37 -4.37
N TYR A 95 -10.62 11.53 -5.02
CA TYR A 95 -10.92 12.80 -4.35
C TYR A 95 -12.27 12.71 -3.61
N GLY A 96 -12.26 12.91 -2.29
CA GLY A 96 -13.43 12.79 -1.42
C GLY A 96 -13.70 11.39 -0.86
N TYR A 97 -12.76 10.44 -0.96
CA TYR A 97 -12.87 9.05 -0.47
C TYR A 97 -13.38 8.93 0.97
N ASP A 98 -12.85 9.75 1.88
CA ASP A 98 -13.26 9.81 3.29
C ASP A 98 -13.95 11.12 3.68
N ALA A 99 -14.46 11.88 2.69
CA ALA A 99 -15.15 13.15 2.94
C ALA A 99 -16.41 12.97 3.81
N THR A 100 -17.06 11.81 3.74
CA THR A 100 -18.16 11.43 4.62
C THR A 100 -18.04 9.97 5.05
N ASN A 101 -18.64 9.62 6.20
CA ASN A 101 -18.70 8.22 6.64
C ASN A 101 -19.42 7.32 5.63
N ALA A 102 -20.48 7.82 4.98
CA ALA A 102 -21.22 7.09 3.97
C ALA A 102 -20.36 6.83 2.72
N GLY A 103 -19.60 7.84 2.27
CA GLY A 103 -18.68 7.71 1.14
C GLY A 103 -17.52 6.75 1.41
N LEU A 104 -16.97 6.77 2.63
CA LEU A 104 -15.96 5.79 3.05
C LEU A 104 -16.53 4.38 3.09
N GLU A 105 -17.71 4.19 3.67
CA GLU A 105 -18.38 2.90 3.75
C GLU A 105 -18.65 2.33 2.35
N GLU A 106 -19.18 3.14 1.44
CA GLU A 106 -19.39 2.76 0.04
C GLU A 106 -18.08 2.38 -0.65
N SER A 107 -17.02 3.15 -0.46
CA SER A 107 -15.74 2.87 -1.11
C SER A 107 -15.09 1.58 -0.60
N LEU A 108 -15.13 1.33 0.71
CA LEU A 108 -14.63 0.09 1.31
C LEU A 108 -15.46 -1.14 0.92
N LYS A 109 -16.78 -0.97 0.76
CA LYS A 109 -17.64 -2.03 0.22
C LYS A 109 -17.22 -2.40 -1.18
N ALA A 110 -17.07 -1.41 -2.07
CA ALA A 110 -16.63 -1.64 -3.44
C ALA A 110 -15.23 -2.28 -3.51
N GLU A 111 -14.33 -1.91 -2.61
CA GLU A 111 -12.98 -2.48 -2.51
C GLU A 111 -13.02 -3.97 -2.13
N LEU A 112 -13.85 -4.34 -1.15
CA LEU A 112 -13.99 -5.71 -0.66
C LEU A 112 -14.97 -6.60 -1.46
N THR A 113 -15.80 -6.00 -2.32
CA THR A 113 -16.65 -6.76 -3.26
C THR A 113 -15.78 -7.72 -4.04
N ASP A 114 -16.28 -8.95 -4.20
CA ASP A 114 -15.57 -10.07 -4.84
C ASP A 114 -14.34 -10.60 -4.08
N ASN A 115 -13.82 -9.92 -3.06
CA ASN A 115 -12.66 -10.35 -2.28
C ASN A 115 -13.02 -10.78 -0.85
N THR A 116 -14.30 -11.07 -0.59
CA THR A 116 -14.79 -11.45 0.75
C THR A 116 -15.39 -12.86 0.75
N TYR A 117 -14.88 -13.73 1.64
CA TYR A 117 -15.33 -15.11 1.80
C TYR A 117 -15.84 -15.35 3.22
N LYS A 118 -16.99 -16.01 3.36
CA LYS A 118 -17.50 -16.44 4.66
C LYS A 118 -17.47 -17.95 4.80
N SER A 119 -17.23 -18.40 6.03
CA SER A 119 -17.27 -19.83 6.35
C SER A 119 -16.24 -20.60 5.51
N VAL A 120 -15.01 -20.09 5.50
CA VAL A 120 -13.88 -20.76 4.85
C VAL A 120 -13.52 -21.99 5.69
N ASP A 121 -13.44 -23.16 5.05
CA ASP A 121 -13.12 -24.38 5.77
C ASP A 121 -11.66 -24.39 6.24
N LYS A 122 -11.41 -25.22 7.27
CA LYS A 122 -10.13 -25.32 7.98
C LYS A 122 -9.65 -24.04 8.68
N PHE A 123 -10.49 -23.01 8.74
CA PHE A 123 -10.17 -21.75 9.41
C PHE A 123 -9.73 -21.95 10.86
N TRP A 124 -10.45 -22.80 11.61
CA TRP A 124 -10.16 -23.05 13.01
C TRP A 124 -8.85 -23.82 13.20
N GLU A 125 -8.66 -24.89 12.42
CA GLU A 125 -7.48 -25.75 12.47
C GLU A 125 -6.20 -24.93 12.23
N VAL A 126 -6.18 -24.16 11.13
CA VAL A 126 -5.03 -23.37 10.69
C VAL A 126 -4.70 -22.22 11.65
N ASN A 127 -5.72 -21.52 12.14
CA ASN A 127 -5.50 -20.29 12.93
C ASN A 127 -5.42 -20.54 14.43
N PHE A 128 -5.95 -21.66 14.93
CA PHE A 128 -6.08 -21.90 16.37
C PHE A 128 -5.57 -23.26 16.86
N GLU A 129 -5.50 -24.29 16.02
CA GLU A 129 -5.16 -25.64 16.49
C GLU A 129 -3.70 -26.02 16.28
N THR A 130 -3.11 -25.62 15.17
CA THR A 130 -1.71 -25.93 14.84
C THR A 130 -0.71 -24.96 15.47
N LYS A 131 -1.04 -24.41 16.65
CA LYS A 131 -0.29 -23.32 17.31
C LYS A 131 0.37 -23.78 18.60
N ASN A 132 1.54 -23.21 18.93
CA ASN A 132 2.31 -23.59 20.13
C ASN A 132 1.53 -23.34 21.44
N TRP A 133 0.62 -22.35 21.45
CA TRP A 133 -0.24 -22.02 22.58
C TRP A 133 -1.51 -22.88 22.70
N TYR A 134 -1.75 -23.83 21.78
CA TYR A 134 -2.95 -24.67 21.78
C TYR A 134 -3.18 -25.36 23.13
N GLY A 135 -2.16 -26.02 23.67
CA GLY A 135 -2.24 -26.72 24.95
C GLY A 135 -2.53 -25.78 26.13
N LEU A 136 -2.04 -24.53 26.09
CA LEU A 136 -2.34 -23.54 27.11
C LEU A 136 -3.80 -23.06 27.03
N THR A 137 -4.31 -22.78 25.83
CA THR A 137 -5.72 -22.38 25.66
C THR A 137 -6.69 -23.49 26.08
N THR A 138 -6.32 -24.75 25.86
CA THR A 138 -7.10 -25.92 26.32
C THR A 138 -7.16 -25.96 27.85
N ARG A 139 -6.02 -25.80 28.55
CA ARG A 139 -5.99 -25.72 30.02
C ARG A 139 -6.78 -24.53 30.58
N ILE A 140 -6.74 -23.38 29.91
CA ILE A 140 -7.55 -22.20 30.30
C ILE A 140 -9.04 -22.53 30.21
N TRP A 141 -9.45 -23.23 29.15
CA TRP A 141 -10.83 -23.68 28.98
C TRP A 141 -11.25 -24.69 30.07
N GLU A 142 -10.45 -25.73 30.32
CA GLU A 142 -10.74 -26.73 31.36
C GLU A 142 -10.94 -26.05 32.73
N ARG A 143 -10.06 -25.12 33.07
CA ARG A 143 -10.17 -24.33 34.30
C ARG A 143 -11.44 -23.47 34.31
N TYR A 144 -11.76 -22.79 33.21
CA TYR A 144 -12.97 -21.98 33.09
C TYR A 144 -14.24 -22.82 33.27
N ARG A 145 -14.30 -24.00 32.64
CA ARG A 145 -15.41 -24.95 32.74
C ARG A 145 -15.58 -25.41 34.20
N ASP A 146 -14.51 -25.90 34.80
CA ASP A 146 -14.55 -26.53 36.12
C ASP A 146 -14.82 -25.54 37.26
N GLU A 147 -14.24 -24.33 37.20
CA GLU A 147 -14.49 -23.25 38.17
C GLU A 147 -15.85 -22.57 37.96
N GLY A 148 -16.31 -22.47 36.71
CA GLY A 148 -17.62 -21.94 36.35
C GLY A 148 -18.74 -22.66 37.09
N HIS A 149 -18.71 -23.99 37.09
CA HIS A 149 -19.71 -24.83 37.77
C HIS A 149 -19.76 -24.64 39.29
N ARG A 150 -18.68 -24.18 39.92
CA ARG A 150 -18.61 -23.99 41.38
C ARG A 150 -19.08 -22.61 41.85
N LEU A 151 -18.97 -21.57 41.02
CA LEU A 151 -19.11 -20.18 41.46
C LEU A 151 -20.26 -19.39 40.81
N ASN A 152 -20.91 -19.91 39.76
CA ASN A 152 -22.10 -19.37 39.06
C ASN A 152 -22.10 -17.86 38.68
N LYS A 153 -21.00 -17.13 38.89
CA LYS A 153 -20.93 -15.65 38.74
C LYS A 153 -20.07 -15.20 37.56
N HIS A 154 -19.42 -16.11 36.84
CA HIS A 154 -18.44 -15.79 35.79
C HIS A 154 -18.59 -16.60 34.49
N ILE A 155 -19.68 -17.37 34.34
CA ILE A 155 -19.98 -18.11 33.11
C ILE A 155 -20.61 -17.17 32.08
N PHE A 156 -20.33 -17.41 30.80
CA PHE A 156 -21.01 -16.75 29.70
C PHE A 156 -22.46 -17.24 29.63
N THR A 157 -23.42 -16.33 29.72
CA THR A 157 -24.85 -16.67 29.74
C THR A 157 -25.54 -16.19 28.46
N GLU A 158 -26.68 -16.80 28.16
CA GLU A 158 -27.51 -16.36 27.06
C GLU A 158 -28.02 -14.92 27.30
N ASN A 159 -28.27 -14.18 26.21
CA ASN A 159 -28.90 -12.85 26.23
C ASN A 159 -28.15 -11.76 27.03
N MET A 160 -26.84 -11.90 27.26
CA MET A 160 -26.02 -10.82 27.82
C MET A 160 -26.13 -9.54 26.98
N ASP A 161 -26.45 -8.42 27.64
CA ASP A 161 -26.30 -7.10 27.02
C ASP A 161 -24.82 -6.69 26.90
N GLU A 162 -24.56 -5.62 26.17
CA GLU A 162 -23.20 -5.10 25.96
C GLU A 162 -22.47 -4.88 27.30
N LYS A 163 -23.15 -4.30 28.30
CA LYS A 163 -22.58 -4.07 29.63
C LYS A 163 -22.24 -5.38 30.36
N ALA A 164 -23.11 -6.38 30.31
CA ALA A 164 -22.89 -7.70 30.88
C ALA A 164 -21.73 -8.42 30.18
N MET A 165 -21.64 -8.34 28.86
CA MET A 165 -20.55 -8.92 28.08
C MET A 165 -19.21 -8.27 28.40
N ILE A 166 -19.17 -6.93 28.49
CA ILE A 166 -17.97 -6.19 28.93
C ILE A 166 -17.55 -6.61 30.34
N ARG A 167 -18.50 -6.78 31.28
CA ARG A 167 -18.21 -7.27 32.64
C ARG A 167 -17.67 -8.70 32.62
N TRP A 168 -18.21 -9.55 31.74
CA TRP A 168 -17.73 -10.92 31.56
C TRP A 168 -16.30 -10.93 31.02
N LEU A 169 -16.01 -10.22 29.93
CA LEU A 169 -14.67 -10.11 29.34
C LEU A 169 -13.62 -9.63 30.37
N LYS A 170 -13.97 -8.62 31.17
CA LYS A 170 -13.11 -8.11 32.26
C LYS A 170 -12.86 -9.17 33.33
N SER A 171 -13.89 -9.93 33.72
CA SER A 171 -13.79 -10.98 34.74
C SER A 171 -12.98 -12.16 34.22
N PHE A 172 -13.27 -12.60 33.00
CA PHE A 172 -12.54 -13.66 32.29
C PHE A 172 -11.05 -13.34 32.23
N TYR A 173 -10.70 -12.14 31.76
CA TYR A 173 -9.30 -11.70 31.73
C TYR A 173 -8.65 -11.70 33.11
N LYS A 174 -9.32 -11.12 34.12
CA LYS A 174 -8.76 -10.98 35.47
C LYS A 174 -8.47 -12.34 36.12
N ILE A 175 -9.37 -13.31 35.95
CA ILE A 175 -9.32 -14.60 36.64
C ILE A 175 -8.39 -15.57 35.92
N TYR A 176 -8.51 -15.69 34.60
CA TYR A 176 -7.88 -16.77 33.85
C TYR A 176 -6.64 -16.36 33.05
N LEU A 177 -6.56 -15.10 32.60
CA LEU A 177 -5.49 -14.65 31.70
C LEU A 177 -4.42 -13.81 32.41
N LYS A 178 -4.82 -12.86 33.26
CA LYS A 178 -3.90 -11.98 33.98
C LYS A 178 -2.81 -12.73 34.78
N PRO A 179 -3.10 -13.87 35.44
CA PRO A 179 -2.06 -14.63 36.15
C PRO A 179 -0.98 -15.23 35.24
N LEU A 180 -1.23 -15.33 33.94
CA LEU A 180 -0.34 -15.91 32.93
C LEU A 180 0.51 -14.86 32.21
N LYS A 181 0.58 -13.63 32.73
CA LYS A 181 1.48 -12.60 32.21
C LYS A 181 2.94 -12.91 32.54
N ALA A 182 3.86 -12.47 31.69
CA ALA A 182 5.28 -12.56 31.97
C ALA A 182 5.67 -11.76 33.24
N PRO A 183 6.69 -12.21 34.00
CA PRO A 183 7.29 -11.41 35.06
C PRO A 183 7.85 -10.08 34.51
N GLN A 184 7.84 -9.01 35.31
CA GLN A 184 8.35 -7.70 34.83
C GLN A 184 9.83 -7.71 34.45
N SER A 185 10.63 -8.65 34.97
CA SER A 185 12.06 -8.78 34.67
C SER A 185 12.36 -9.21 33.23
N SER A 186 11.50 -9.99 32.58
CA SER A 186 11.67 -10.39 31.17
C SER A 186 11.21 -9.31 30.17
N LEU A 187 10.65 -8.20 30.65
CA LEU A 187 10.20 -7.08 29.82
C LEU A 187 11.34 -6.11 29.46
N PHE A 188 12.38 -6.05 30.29
CA PHE A 188 13.58 -5.24 30.06
C PHE A 188 14.67 -5.98 29.27
N GLU A 189 14.46 -7.27 29.01
CA GLU A 189 15.28 -7.99 28.04
C GLU A 189 15.02 -7.41 26.66
N ASN A 190 16.12 -7.11 25.96
CA ASN A 190 16.07 -6.57 24.62
C ASN A 190 15.21 -7.50 23.74
N PRO A 191 14.21 -6.98 22.99
CA PRO A 191 13.31 -7.78 22.17
C PRO A 191 14.01 -8.77 21.23
N LEU A 192 15.26 -8.48 20.86
CA LEU A 192 16.14 -9.34 20.05
C LEU A 192 16.55 -10.65 20.74
N PHE A 193 16.37 -10.78 22.05
CA PHE A 193 16.80 -11.93 22.86
C PHE A 193 15.65 -12.68 23.54
N ARG A 194 14.39 -12.29 23.30
CA ARG A 194 13.24 -13.03 23.85
C ARG A 194 13.15 -14.41 23.21
N ASN A 195 12.99 -15.45 24.02
CA ASN A 195 12.72 -16.79 23.52
C ASN A 195 11.34 -16.80 22.81
N PRO A 196 11.26 -17.13 21.51
CA PRO A 196 10.01 -17.18 20.76
C PRO A 196 9.00 -18.18 21.31
N ASP A 197 9.47 -19.20 22.03
CA ASP A 197 8.65 -20.30 22.54
C ASP A 197 7.93 -19.97 23.86
N GLU A 198 8.23 -18.83 24.49
CA GLU A 198 7.55 -18.43 25.73
C GLU A 198 6.12 -17.94 25.51
N THR A 199 5.18 -18.68 26.09
CA THR A 199 3.75 -18.52 25.92
C THR A 199 3.10 -17.79 27.10
N PHE A 200 3.22 -16.47 27.12
CA PHE A 200 2.60 -15.61 28.14
C PHE A 200 1.52 -14.71 27.55
N VAL A 201 0.63 -14.21 28.40
CA VAL A 201 -0.42 -13.27 27.99
C VAL A 201 0.17 -11.90 27.67
N ARG A 202 0.02 -11.48 26.42
CA ARG A 202 0.51 -10.22 25.82
C ARG A 202 -0.61 -9.21 25.56
N GLY A 203 -1.87 -9.62 25.57
CA GLY A 203 -3.02 -8.74 25.34
C GLY A 203 -3.76 -8.28 26.60
N LYS A 204 -4.65 -7.29 26.44
CA LYS A 204 -5.73 -6.96 27.38
C LYS A 204 -6.95 -6.43 26.61
N PHE A 205 -8.16 -6.64 27.17
CA PHE A 205 -9.38 -6.05 26.61
C PHE A 205 -9.50 -4.56 26.97
N SER A 206 -9.82 -3.76 25.96
CA SER A 206 -10.11 -2.34 26.05
C SER A 206 -11.41 -2.01 25.31
N PHE A 207 -12.02 -0.88 25.68
CA PHE A 207 -13.38 -0.52 25.28
C PHE A 207 -13.47 1.00 25.14
N THR A 208 -14.23 1.51 24.16
CA THR A 208 -14.49 2.95 24.04
C THR A 208 -15.94 3.30 24.35
N SER A 209 -16.13 4.45 24.98
CA SER A 209 -17.45 5.03 25.28
C SER A 209 -17.86 6.11 24.28
N CYS A 210 -16.91 6.82 23.67
CA CYS A 210 -17.15 7.85 22.66
C CYS A 210 -16.08 7.85 21.55
N THR A 211 -16.33 8.61 20.48
CA THR A 211 -15.51 8.62 19.26
C THR A 211 -14.17 9.32 19.39
N SER A 212 -13.95 10.12 20.44
CA SER A 212 -12.72 10.89 20.67
C SER A 212 -11.66 10.14 21.48
N GLN A 213 -11.97 8.94 21.98
CA GLN A 213 -11.03 8.17 22.82
C GLN A 213 -9.93 7.47 22.02
N LEU A 214 -10.12 7.21 20.72
CA LEU A 214 -9.12 6.58 19.86
C LEU A 214 -8.39 7.62 19.01
N LEU A 215 -7.10 7.80 19.29
CA LEU A 215 -6.21 8.76 18.64
C LEU A 215 -5.34 8.09 17.56
N GLY A 216 -4.77 8.90 16.67
CA GLY A 216 -3.84 8.44 15.62
C GLY A 216 -4.50 7.84 14.38
N GLY A 217 -5.83 7.86 14.32
CA GLY A 217 -6.61 7.52 13.12
C GLY A 217 -6.87 8.75 12.26
N ARG A 218 -7.43 8.53 11.08
CA ARG A 218 -7.92 9.55 10.13
C ARG A 218 -9.28 10.09 10.54
N SER A 219 -10.12 9.28 11.17
CA SER A 219 -11.48 9.69 11.55
C SER A 219 -11.82 9.28 12.98
N PRO A 220 -12.58 10.11 13.73
CA PRO A 220 -13.11 9.70 15.03
C PRO A 220 -13.99 8.47 14.92
N ARG A 221 -13.73 7.46 15.75
CA ARG A 221 -14.45 6.18 15.76
C ARG A 221 -14.65 5.72 17.19
N LYS A 222 -15.84 5.17 17.46
CA LYS A 222 -16.13 4.45 18.70
C LYS A 222 -16.11 2.97 18.34
N MET A 223 -15.21 2.21 18.96
CA MET A 223 -15.09 0.76 18.83
C MET A 223 -15.60 0.06 20.10
N ASP A 224 -16.42 -0.97 19.92
CA ASP A 224 -17.12 -1.64 21.02
C ASP A 224 -16.13 -2.40 21.92
N VAL A 225 -15.25 -3.21 21.33
CA VAL A 225 -14.20 -3.95 22.05
C VAL A 225 -12.96 -4.10 21.18
N PHE A 226 -11.79 -4.08 21.80
CA PHE A 226 -10.52 -4.37 21.13
C PHE A 226 -9.50 -4.94 22.10
N ILE A 227 -8.44 -5.50 21.53
CA ILE A 227 -7.29 -6.02 22.28
C ILE A 227 -6.09 -5.14 21.95
N GLU A 228 -5.42 -4.65 22.98
CA GLU A 228 -4.16 -3.90 22.89
C GLU A 228 -3.09 -4.58 23.76
N HIS A 229 -1.82 -4.18 23.62
CA HIS A 229 -0.74 -4.78 24.40
C HIS A 229 -0.97 -4.61 25.91
N SER A 230 -0.67 -5.65 26.68
CA SER A 230 -1.04 -5.75 28.09
C SER A 230 -0.27 -4.80 29.00
N ASP A 231 0.88 -4.32 28.52
CA ASP A 231 1.80 -3.42 29.22
C ASP A 231 1.43 -1.95 29.05
N ILE A 232 0.56 -1.64 28.09
CA ILE A 232 0.04 -0.29 27.93
C ILE A 232 -0.71 0.07 29.22
N PRO A 233 -0.41 1.22 29.84
CA PRO A 233 -1.13 1.67 31.03
C PRO A 233 -2.63 1.74 30.78
N LYS A 234 -3.43 1.68 31.86
CA LYS A 234 -4.85 2.02 31.73
C LYS A 234 -4.95 3.53 31.65
N ASP A 235 -5.42 4.02 30.52
CA ASP A 235 -5.66 5.44 30.27
C ASP A 235 -7.07 5.63 29.70
N TRP A 236 -7.56 6.88 29.76
CA TRP A 236 -8.79 7.31 29.11
C TRP A 236 -8.68 7.33 27.59
N PHE A 237 -7.48 7.67 27.09
CA PHE A 237 -7.15 7.70 25.67
C PHE A 237 -6.45 6.42 25.22
N HIS A 238 -6.79 5.98 24.02
CA HIS A 238 -6.20 4.83 23.34
C HIS A 238 -5.64 5.28 21.99
N ARG A 239 -4.78 4.46 21.38
CA ARG A 239 -4.17 4.78 20.08
C ARG A 239 -4.37 3.64 19.11
N TRP A 240 -4.68 3.97 17.86
CA TRP A 240 -4.83 2.97 16.79
C TRP A 240 -3.53 2.17 16.52
N GLU A 241 -2.37 2.73 16.85
CA GLU A 241 -1.07 2.04 16.77
C GLU A 241 -0.93 0.86 17.75
N ASP A 242 -1.73 0.87 18.81
CA ASP A 242 -1.70 -0.12 19.90
C ASP A 242 -2.74 -1.23 19.75
N VAL A 243 -3.69 -1.05 18.85
CA VAL A 243 -4.76 -2.03 18.56
C VAL A 243 -4.15 -3.27 17.89
N ARG A 244 -4.51 -4.45 18.36
CA ARG A 244 -4.06 -5.75 17.84
C ARG A 244 -5.22 -6.56 17.25
N VAL A 245 -6.34 -6.63 17.98
CA VAL A 245 -7.55 -7.31 17.51
C VAL A 245 -8.74 -6.38 17.70
N ILE A 246 -9.62 -6.33 16.72
CA ILE A 246 -10.84 -5.52 16.74
C ILE A 246 -12.06 -6.39 16.99
N GLY A 247 -13.08 -5.87 17.65
CA GLY A 247 -14.30 -6.61 17.89
C GLY A 247 -15.54 -5.73 17.90
N GLU A 248 -16.62 -6.32 17.41
CA GLU A 248 -17.91 -5.68 17.22
C GLU A 248 -19.00 -6.44 17.96
N ILE A 249 -19.84 -5.73 18.72
CA ILE A 249 -20.91 -6.35 19.51
C ILE A 249 -22.26 -5.82 19.01
N THR A 250 -23.20 -6.72 18.69
CA THR A 250 -24.55 -6.31 18.29
C THR A 250 -25.68 -7.20 18.83
N LYS A 251 -26.79 -6.56 19.19
CA LYS A 251 -28.04 -7.25 19.57
C LYS A 251 -28.97 -7.54 18.37
N SER A 252 -28.85 -6.85 17.24
CA SER A 252 -29.80 -6.95 16.11
C SER A 252 -29.24 -7.75 14.93
N ALA A 253 -30.00 -8.75 14.47
CA ALA A 253 -29.60 -9.67 13.40
C ALA A 253 -29.66 -9.01 12.02
N GLU A 254 -30.55 -8.03 11.89
CA GLU A 254 -30.73 -7.20 10.70
C GLU A 254 -29.50 -6.33 10.43
N LYS A 255 -28.64 -6.11 11.44
CA LYS A 255 -27.43 -5.27 11.35
C LYS A 255 -26.13 -6.03 11.09
N LYS A 256 -26.18 -7.34 10.77
CA LYS A 256 -24.96 -8.14 10.52
C LYS A 256 -24.07 -7.56 9.41
N LYS A 257 -24.69 -7.07 8.32
CA LYS A 257 -23.96 -6.45 7.20
C LYS A 257 -23.35 -5.10 7.62
N GLU A 258 -24.12 -4.28 8.33
CA GLU A 258 -23.67 -2.99 8.86
C GLU A 258 -22.46 -3.13 9.78
N LYS A 259 -22.47 -4.13 10.68
CA LYS A 259 -21.37 -4.37 11.63
C LYS A 259 -20.11 -4.91 10.98
N LEU A 260 -20.22 -5.70 9.91
CA LEU A 260 -19.04 -6.05 9.11
C LEU A 260 -18.45 -4.81 8.42
N ASN A 261 -19.30 -3.91 7.90
CA ASN A 261 -18.80 -2.67 7.30
C ASN A 261 -18.08 -1.80 8.34
N GLN A 262 -18.62 -1.70 9.56
CA GLN A 262 -17.93 -1.01 10.67
C GLN A 262 -16.59 -1.66 11.01
N LEU A 263 -16.54 -2.99 11.06
CA LEU A 263 -15.30 -3.73 11.27
C LEU A 263 -14.25 -3.36 10.20
N THR A 264 -14.63 -3.30 8.92
CA THR A 264 -13.75 -2.88 7.83
C THR A 264 -13.29 -1.43 7.97
N MET A 265 -14.18 -0.53 8.43
CA MET A 265 -13.80 0.86 8.72
C MET A 265 -12.74 0.92 9.82
N TYR A 266 -12.82 0.07 10.86
CA TYR A 266 -11.77 -0.01 11.87
C TYR A 266 -10.47 -0.59 11.32
N VAL A 267 -10.53 -1.61 10.46
CA VAL A 267 -9.33 -2.12 9.77
C VAL A 267 -8.63 -1.03 8.98
N ARG A 268 -9.39 -0.14 8.30
CA ARG A 268 -8.80 1.01 7.60
C ARG A 268 -8.01 1.90 8.56
N GLU A 269 -8.57 2.21 9.73
CA GLU A 269 -7.87 3.02 10.74
C GLU A 269 -6.63 2.30 11.32
N VAL A 270 -6.71 0.98 11.53
CA VAL A 270 -5.56 0.16 11.95
C VAL A 270 -4.46 0.19 10.89
N PHE A 271 -4.77 -0.04 9.62
CA PHE A 271 -3.79 0.03 8.53
C PHE A 271 -3.20 1.43 8.34
N TYR A 272 -3.96 2.49 8.60
CA TYR A 272 -3.44 3.85 8.56
C TYR A 272 -2.43 4.12 9.69
N ALA A 273 -2.76 3.71 10.91
CA ALA A 273 -1.91 3.89 12.09
C ALA A 273 -0.73 2.90 12.13
N GLN A 274 -0.88 1.75 11.49
CA GLN A 274 0.11 0.67 11.40
C GLN A 274 0.34 0.31 9.91
N PRO A 275 1.09 1.13 9.14
CA PRO A 275 1.20 1.00 7.68
C PRO A 275 1.66 -0.38 7.19
N LEU A 276 2.59 -1.00 7.92
CA LEU A 276 3.16 -2.31 7.59
C LEU A 276 2.38 -3.50 8.17
N ARG A 277 1.22 -3.26 8.80
CA ARG A 277 0.32 -4.32 9.28
C ARG A 277 -0.08 -5.23 8.12
N ARG A 278 0.19 -6.53 8.26
CA ARG A 278 -0.01 -7.55 7.22
C ARG A 278 -1.46 -8.00 7.13
N PHE A 279 -2.10 -8.20 8.28
CA PHE A 279 -3.50 -8.56 8.41
C PHE A 279 -4.04 -8.14 9.79
N VAL A 280 -5.35 -8.13 9.94
CA VAL A 280 -6.04 -7.78 11.18
C VAL A 280 -7.03 -8.88 11.54
N HIS A 281 -6.88 -9.42 12.75
CA HIS A 281 -7.89 -10.28 13.37
C HIS A 281 -9.06 -9.43 13.85
N GLY A 282 -10.26 -9.91 13.58
CA GLY A 282 -11.51 -9.31 13.99
C GLY A 282 -12.49 -10.37 14.51
N PHE A 283 -13.50 -9.93 15.26
CA PHE A 283 -14.65 -10.79 15.54
C PHE A 283 -15.93 -9.98 15.66
N CYS A 284 -17.04 -10.60 15.24
CA CYS A 284 -18.37 -10.02 15.41
C CYS A 284 -19.18 -10.94 16.33
N PHE A 285 -19.63 -10.39 17.46
CA PHE A 285 -20.52 -11.07 18.39
C PHE A 285 -21.96 -10.62 18.16
N HIS A 286 -22.87 -11.58 17.94
CA HIS A 286 -24.27 -11.31 17.63
C HIS A 286 -25.23 -12.39 18.19
N LYS A 287 -26.17 -12.03 19.08
CA LYS A 287 -27.22 -12.93 19.63
C LYS A 287 -26.72 -14.34 20.00
N GLY A 288 -25.60 -14.41 20.73
CA GLY A 288 -25.00 -15.69 21.13
C GLY A 288 -24.31 -16.45 19.99
N GLN A 289 -24.11 -15.83 18.83
CA GLN A 289 -23.26 -16.31 17.76
C GLN A 289 -22.01 -15.44 17.67
N ILE A 290 -20.89 -16.04 17.32
CA ILE A 290 -19.67 -15.29 17.01
C ILE A 290 -19.14 -15.73 15.65
N VAL A 291 -18.59 -14.77 14.91
CA VAL A 291 -17.85 -15.01 13.66
C VAL A 291 -16.47 -14.37 13.81
N LEU A 292 -15.42 -15.16 13.58
CA LEU A 292 -14.05 -14.69 13.59
C LEU A 292 -13.65 -14.30 12.16
N TRP A 293 -12.91 -13.21 12.03
CA TRP A 293 -12.55 -12.58 10.77
C TRP A 293 -11.05 -12.35 10.71
N ILE A 294 -10.48 -12.53 9.52
CA ILE A 294 -9.15 -12.04 9.19
C ILE A 294 -9.28 -11.19 7.93
N ILE A 295 -8.74 -9.97 7.99
CA ILE A 295 -8.76 -9.01 6.88
C ILE A 295 -7.31 -8.66 6.55
N ASP A 296 -6.88 -8.96 5.34
CA ASP A 296 -5.54 -8.72 4.82
C ASP A 296 -5.57 -7.87 3.54
N ARG A 297 -4.42 -7.68 2.89
CA ARG A 297 -4.31 -6.87 1.65
C ARG A 297 -4.92 -7.50 0.40
N SER A 298 -5.41 -8.74 0.49
CA SER A 298 -6.06 -9.50 -0.57
C SER A 298 -7.54 -9.75 -0.31
N GLY A 299 -8.09 -9.30 0.82
CA GLY A 299 -9.52 -9.35 1.10
C GLY A 299 -9.84 -9.73 2.55
N ALA A 300 -11.08 -10.16 2.77
CA ALA A 300 -11.59 -10.57 4.06
C ALA A 300 -12.05 -12.02 4.03
N TYR A 301 -11.77 -12.78 5.08
CA TYR A 301 -12.27 -14.14 5.22
C TYR A 301 -12.67 -14.48 6.66
N SER A 302 -13.62 -15.40 6.82
CA SER A 302 -14.21 -15.69 8.13
C SER A 302 -14.32 -17.17 8.45
N SER A 303 -14.37 -17.46 9.75
CA SER A 303 -14.85 -18.74 10.27
C SER A 303 -16.33 -18.97 9.92
N CYS A 304 -16.80 -20.20 10.12
CA CYS A 304 -18.23 -20.47 10.33
C CYS A 304 -18.73 -19.71 11.57
N ALA A 305 -19.99 -19.29 11.55
CA ALA A 305 -20.64 -18.79 12.76
C ALA A 305 -20.85 -19.96 13.73
N PHE A 306 -20.49 -19.77 15.00
CA PHE A 306 -20.76 -20.76 16.03
C PHE A 306 -21.51 -20.17 17.22
N ASN A 307 -22.37 -21.01 17.81
CA ASN A 307 -23.17 -20.66 18.98
C ASN A 307 -22.28 -20.71 20.22
N VAL A 308 -22.07 -19.58 20.87
CA VAL A 308 -21.19 -19.49 22.04
C VAL A 308 -21.75 -20.17 23.28
N ILE A 309 -23.07 -20.39 23.36
CA ILE A 309 -23.70 -21.11 24.46
C ILE A 309 -23.51 -22.61 24.27
N ALA A 310 -23.70 -23.10 23.04
CA ALA A 310 -23.47 -24.51 22.71
C ALA A 310 -21.97 -24.86 22.71
N ASP A 311 -21.11 -23.91 22.34
CA ASP A 311 -19.67 -24.09 22.17
C ASP A 311 -18.89 -22.99 22.91
N GLN A 312 -18.97 -23.00 24.24
CA GLN A 312 -18.22 -22.08 25.09
C GLN A 312 -16.71 -22.33 25.01
N GLU A 313 -16.31 -23.56 24.69
CA GLU A 313 -14.91 -23.92 24.49
C GLU A 313 -14.29 -23.07 23.39
N LYS A 314 -14.90 -23.04 22.19
CA LYS A 314 -14.38 -22.21 21.09
C LYS A 314 -14.33 -20.74 21.45
N LEU A 315 -15.31 -20.21 22.19
CA LEU A 315 -15.28 -18.81 22.64
C LEU A 315 -14.07 -18.54 23.54
N VAL A 316 -13.90 -19.35 24.59
CA VAL A 316 -12.83 -19.17 25.58
C VAL A 316 -11.47 -19.35 24.93
N ARG A 317 -11.32 -20.38 24.09
CA ARG A 317 -10.07 -20.65 23.38
C ARG A 317 -9.75 -19.54 22.40
N ALA A 318 -10.69 -19.09 21.56
CA ALA A 318 -10.45 -17.98 20.61
C ALA A 318 -10.00 -16.69 21.30
N LEU A 319 -10.67 -16.29 22.38
CA LEU A 319 -10.31 -15.09 23.12
C LEU A 319 -8.97 -15.22 23.86
N SER A 320 -8.67 -16.40 24.41
CA SER A 320 -7.35 -16.68 25.01
C SER A 320 -6.24 -16.64 23.97
N SER A 321 -6.51 -17.17 22.78
CA SER A 321 -5.58 -17.22 21.66
C SER A 321 -5.13 -15.82 21.26
N TYR A 322 -6.06 -14.89 21.03
CA TYR A 322 -5.73 -13.50 20.71
C TYR A 322 -4.88 -12.79 21.78
N MET A 323 -4.90 -13.28 23.01
CA MET A 323 -4.12 -12.74 24.13
C MET A 323 -2.72 -13.35 24.23
N LEU A 324 -2.49 -14.50 23.57
CA LEU A 324 -1.25 -15.27 23.59
C LEU A 324 -0.48 -15.16 22.26
N MET A 325 -1.16 -14.85 21.16
CA MET A 325 -0.56 -14.74 19.83
C MET A 325 0.65 -13.80 19.84
N SER A 326 1.68 -14.19 19.11
CA SER A 326 2.85 -13.34 18.87
C SER A 326 2.48 -12.11 18.02
N ASP A 327 3.39 -11.13 17.96
CA ASP A 327 3.22 -9.96 17.10
C ASP A 327 3.03 -10.36 15.63
N GLU A 328 3.78 -11.37 15.16
CA GLU A 328 3.65 -11.92 13.80
C GLU A 328 2.33 -12.64 13.58
N GLU A 329 1.88 -13.47 14.53
CA GLU A 329 0.58 -14.17 14.45
C GLU A 329 -0.61 -13.22 14.51
N LEU A 330 -0.43 -12.07 15.14
CA LEU A 330 -1.39 -10.97 15.11
C LEU A 330 -1.33 -10.20 13.79
N GLY A 331 -0.26 -10.32 13.00
CA GLY A 331 -0.07 -9.64 11.72
C GLY A 331 0.71 -8.32 11.80
N LEU A 332 1.44 -8.07 12.89
CA LEU A 332 2.33 -6.90 13.02
C LEU A 332 3.55 -7.07 12.13
N ASP A 333 4.15 -5.94 11.80
CA ASP A 333 5.47 -5.93 11.19
C ASP A 333 6.55 -6.31 12.19
N THR A 334 7.49 -7.13 11.74
CA THR A 334 8.68 -7.55 12.48
C THR A 334 9.96 -7.04 11.84
N THR A 335 9.89 -6.33 10.71
CA THR A 335 11.06 -5.83 9.99
C THR A 335 11.61 -4.52 10.55
N ILE A 336 10.73 -3.65 11.07
CA ILE A 336 11.10 -2.43 11.78
C ILE A 336 11.09 -2.68 13.28
N CYS A 337 12.24 -2.50 13.92
CA CYS A 337 12.37 -2.56 15.37
C CYS A 337 12.37 -1.16 15.99
N ARG A 338 11.68 -1.00 17.11
CA ARG A 338 11.73 0.23 17.92
C ARG A 338 12.51 -0.01 19.20
N TYR A 339 13.50 0.84 19.47
CA TYR A 339 14.32 0.77 20.67
C TYR A 339 14.63 2.18 21.17
N ASN A 340 14.37 2.46 22.45
CA ASN A 340 14.57 3.77 23.09
C ASN A 340 14.00 4.98 22.29
N GLY A 341 12.84 4.80 21.66
CA GLY A 341 12.18 5.85 20.86
C GLY A 341 12.73 6.01 19.43
N GLN A 342 13.81 5.30 19.09
CA GLN A 342 14.37 5.24 17.73
C GLN A 342 13.78 4.04 16.97
N SER A 343 13.74 4.15 15.63
CA SER A 343 13.26 3.08 14.74
C SER A 343 14.39 2.62 13.84
N PHE A 344 14.55 1.30 13.72
CA PHE A 344 15.60 0.66 12.95
C PHE A 344 15.01 -0.36 11.98
N VAL A 345 15.63 -0.48 10.82
CA VAL A 345 15.30 -1.54 9.84
C VAL A 345 16.58 -2.27 9.45
N LYS A 346 16.46 -3.56 9.21
CA LYS A 346 17.57 -4.41 8.78
C LYS A 346 17.68 -4.36 7.25
N ILE A 347 18.84 -3.94 6.74
CA ILE A 347 19.10 -3.82 5.30
C ILE A 347 20.48 -4.33 4.93
N ARG A 348 20.74 -4.45 3.62
CA ARG A 348 22.07 -4.69 3.04
C ARG A 348 22.45 -3.53 2.13
N ASP A 349 23.74 -3.16 2.11
CA ASP A 349 24.28 -2.16 1.17
C ASP A 349 24.57 -2.77 -0.23
N GLY A 350 24.11 -3.99 -0.48
CA GLY A 350 24.28 -4.74 -1.73
C GLY A 350 23.88 -6.21 -1.55
N ASP A 351 23.65 -6.93 -2.65
CA ASP A 351 23.14 -8.32 -2.61
C ASP A 351 24.06 -9.27 -1.80
N PHE A 352 25.38 -9.04 -1.86
CA PHE A 352 26.40 -9.84 -1.18
C PHE A 352 26.89 -9.24 0.14
N SER A 353 26.38 -8.07 0.54
CA SER A 353 26.78 -7.39 1.77
C SER A 353 26.09 -8.03 2.98
N PRO A 354 26.74 -8.07 4.17
CA PRO A 354 26.08 -8.53 5.38
C PRO A 354 24.94 -7.59 5.77
N GLU A 355 23.94 -8.13 6.46
CA GLU A 355 22.84 -7.34 6.99
C GLU A 355 23.30 -6.47 8.15
N ARG A 356 22.80 -5.23 8.19
CA ARG A 356 23.02 -4.30 9.28
C ARG A 356 21.75 -3.53 9.64
N TRP A 357 21.69 -3.06 10.87
CA TRP A 357 20.63 -2.18 11.33
C TRP A 357 20.92 -0.74 10.92
N VAL A 358 19.90 -0.07 10.38
CA VAL A 358 19.97 1.34 10.01
C VAL A 358 18.82 2.10 10.65
N GLU A 359 19.14 3.24 11.25
CA GLU A 359 18.15 4.12 11.85
C GLU A 359 17.34 4.83 10.76
N ILE A 360 16.01 4.81 10.92
CA ILE A 360 15.05 5.45 10.02
C ILE A 360 14.21 6.47 10.78
N ASN A 361 13.74 7.47 10.05
CA ASN A 361 12.70 8.36 10.56
C ASN A 361 11.43 7.54 10.83
N PRO A 362 10.88 7.52 12.06
CA PRO A 362 9.68 6.77 12.38
C PRO A 362 8.43 7.25 11.64
N VAL A 363 8.45 8.47 11.09
CA VAL A 363 7.37 9.02 10.28
C VAL A 363 7.61 8.68 8.81
N PRO A 364 6.76 7.85 8.18
CA PRO A 364 6.89 7.51 6.77
C PRO A 364 6.65 8.73 5.87
N VAL A 365 7.43 8.81 4.79
CA VAL A 365 7.30 9.82 3.71
C VAL A 365 6.01 9.61 2.93
N THR A 366 5.61 8.35 2.76
CA THR A 366 4.37 7.95 2.10
C THR A 366 3.80 6.75 2.84
N ARG A 367 2.48 6.69 2.99
CA ARG A 367 1.76 5.56 3.59
C ARG A 367 0.49 5.26 2.80
N PRO A 368 0.01 4.01 2.77
CA PRO A 368 -1.23 3.66 2.13
C PRO A 368 -2.43 4.19 2.90
N GLU A 369 -3.49 4.49 2.17
CA GLU A 369 -4.69 5.12 2.73
C GLU A 369 -5.94 4.20 2.64
N THR A 370 -5.94 3.19 1.74
CA THR A 370 -6.99 2.16 1.61
C THR A 370 -6.60 0.76 2.12
N VAL A 371 -7.58 -0.15 2.20
CA VAL A 371 -7.42 -1.50 2.79
C VAL A 371 -6.72 -2.46 1.84
N LEU A 372 -7.15 -2.53 0.58
CA LEU A 372 -6.58 -3.36 -0.50
C LEU A 372 -5.68 -2.54 -1.45
N ALA A 373 -5.18 -1.35 -1.07
CA ALA A 373 -4.20 -0.61 -1.87
C ALA A 373 -2.92 -1.42 -2.13
N ARG A 374 -2.11 -0.98 -3.10
CA ARG A 374 -0.73 -1.49 -3.31
C ARG A 374 0.18 -1.30 -2.09
N GLY A 375 -0.26 -0.51 -1.11
CA GLY A 375 0.33 -0.54 0.22
C GLY A 375 1.67 0.20 0.33
N ASN A 376 2.02 1.03 -0.65
CA ASN A 376 3.33 1.67 -0.76
C ASN A 376 3.62 2.51 0.50
N THR A 377 4.59 2.06 1.28
CA THR A 377 5.06 2.74 2.50
C THR A 377 6.54 3.02 2.36
N CYS A 378 6.93 4.28 2.47
CA CYS A 378 8.32 4.69 2.30
C CYS A 378 8.86 5.33 3.59
N TYR A 379 10.01 4.87 4.04
CA TYR A 379 10.77 5.44 5.16
C TYR A 379 12.09 6.00 4.66
N LEU A 380 12.55 7.07 5.31
CA LEU A 380 13.85 7.69 5.01
C LEU A 380 14.84 7.34 6.12
N THR A 381 16.06 6.94 5.77
CA THR A 381 17.13 6.79 6.75
C THR A 381 17.51 8.16 7.35
N ILE A 382 17.96 8.19 8.61
CA ILE A 382 18.28 9.47 9.29
C ILE A 382 19.39 10.23 8.57
N ASP A 383 20.38 9.51 8.05
CA ASP A 383 21.48 10.05 7.25
C ASP A 383 21.07 10.47 5.82
N LYS A 384 19.82 10.17 5.42
CA LYS A 384 19.27 10.40 4.07
C LYS A 384 20.06 9.72 2.95
N THR A 385 20.73 8.62 3.25
CA THR A 385 21.41 7.79 2.24
C THR A 385 20.40 6.98 1.44
N TYR A 386 19.39 6.40 2.11
CA TYR A 386 18.45 5.48 1.48
C TYR A 386 16.99 5.84 1.73
N LEU A 387 16.17 5.53 0.72
CA LEU A 387 14.73 5.38 0.83
C LEU A 387 14.40 3.89 0.95
N ILE A 388 13.70 3.52 2.00
CA ILE A 388 13.23 2.15 2.26
C ILE A 388 11.77 2.07 1.84
N LYS A 389 11.48 1.39 0.72
CA LYS A 389 10.14 1.22 0.18
C LYS A 389 9.61 -0.18 0.51
N PHE A 390 8.42 -0.22 1.09
CA PHE A 390 7.62 -1.43 1.24
C PHE A 390 6.45 -1.39 0.27
N SER A 391 6.21 -2.46 -0.50
CA SER A 391 5.13 -2.52 -1.49
C SER A 391 4.48 -3.90 -1.51
N TRP A 392 3.14 -3.93 -1.50
CA TRP A 392 2.34 -5.15 -1.74
C TRP A 392 2.13 -5.44 -3.23
N GLY A 393 2.54 -4.52 -4.10
CA GLY A 393 2.41 -4.61 -5.55
C GLY A 393 0.96 -4.70 -6.04
N SER A 394 0.81 -5.02 -7.32
CA SER A 394 -0.49 -5.16 -8.00
C SER A 394 -1.10 -6.58 -7.88
N GLY A 395 -0.35 -7.55 -7.37
CA GLY A 395 -0.67 -8.98 -7.45
C GLY A 395 -0.21 -9.65 -8.76
N ALA A 396 0.55 -8.94 -9.60
CA ALA A 396 1.24 -9.49 -10.76
C ALA A 396 2.31 -10.51 -10.34
N ILE A 397 2.70 -11.40 -11.25
CA ILE A 397 3.72 -12.42 -10.96
C ILE A 397 5.07 -11.73 -10.73
N GLN A 398 5.43 -10.79 -11.60
CA GLN A 398 6.62 -9.94 -11.42
C GLN A 398 6.30 -8.73 -10.56
N SER A 399 7.09 -8.58 -9.50
CA SER A 399 7.06 -7.45 -8.59
C SER A 399 7.91 -6.29 -9.10
N GLU A 400 7.76 -5.10 -8.50
CA GLU A 400 8.62 -3.96 -8.80
C GLU A 400 10.11 -4.27 -8.59
N ILE A 401 10.46 -5.00 -7.53
CA ILE A 401 11.85 -5.37 -7.27
C ILE A 401 12.43 -6.25 -8.38
N ASP A 402 11.60 -7.04 -9.08
CA ASP A 402 12.06 -7.85 -10.22
C ASP A 402 12.39 -6.95 -11.43
N PHE A 403 11.55 -5.95 -11.70
CA PHE A 403 11.83 -4.95 -12.73
C PHE A 403 13.06 -4.10 -12.38
N LEU A 404 13.19 -3.68 -11.12
CA LEU A 404 14.35 -2.90 -10.66
C LEU A 404 15.64 -3.72 -10.70
N LYS A 405 15.61 -5.02 -10.38
CA LYS A 405 16.76 -5.93 -10.58
C LYS A 405 17.17 -5.98 -12.05
N CYS A 406 16.21 -6.07 -12.97
CA CYS A 406 16.49 -6.06 -14.40
C CYS A 406 17.02 -4.71 -14.88
N ALA A 407 16.51 -3.61 -14.34
CA ALA A 407 16.88 -2.23 -14.67
C ALA A 407 18.17 -1.74 -13.98
N ARG A 408 18.82 -2.55 -13.15
CA ARG A 408 20.07 -2.19 -12.48
C ARG A 408 21.12 -1.76 -13.51
N SER A 409 21.79 -0.64 -13.21
CA SER A 409 22.81 0.01 -14.03
C SER A 409 22.28 0.61 -15.35
N VAL A 410 20.97 0.75 -15.53
CA VAL A 410 20.40 1.50 -16.65
C VAL A 410 20.51 2.99 -16.36
N TYR A 411 21.27 3.72 -17.19
CA TYR A 411 21.38 5.17 -17.08
C TYR A 411 19.99 5.83 -17.17
N GLY A 412 19.70 6.75 -16.24
CA GLY A 412 18.41 7.43 -16.11
C GLY A 412 17.36 6.69 -15.29
N VAL A 413 17.67 5.53 -14.70
CA VAL A 413 16.78 4.77 -13.79
C VAL A 413 17.44 4.60 -12.43
N VAL A 414 16.64 4.58 -11.36
CA VAL A 414 17.13 4.32 -10.01
C VAL A 414 17.69 2.91 -9.89
N ASP A 415 18.83 2.79 -9.21
CA ASP A 415 19.45 1.50 -8.94
C ASP A 415 18.88 0.88 -7.66
N LEU A 416 18.46 -0.39 -7.73
CA LEU A 416 18.13 -1.17 -6.54
C LEU A 416 19.42 -1.58 -5.83
N VAL A 417 19.65 -1.01 -4.64
CA VAL A 417 20.78 -1.37 -3.76
C VAL A 417 20.59 -2.79 -3.26
N TRP A 418 19.42 -3.05 -2.69
CA TRP A 418 19.04 -4.38 -2.20
C TRP A 418 17.51 -4.47 -2.16
N GLY A 419 16.97 -5.67 -2.31
CA GLY A 419 15.55 -5.90 -2.11
C GLY A 419 15.19 -7.37 -1.92
N GLU A 420 14.13 -7.60 -1.17
CA GLU A 420 13.67 -8.91 -0.76
C GLU A 420 12.14 -8.97 -0.72
N GLU A 421 11.60 -10.16 -0.96
CA GLU A 421 10.20 -10.47 -0.69
C GLU A 421 10.08 -10.98 0.75
N ILE A 422 9.39 -10.22 1.61
CA ILE A 422 9.36 -10.47 3.05
C ILE A 422 8.07 -11.15 3.53
N TYR A 423 7.04 -11.22 2.68
CA TYR A 423 5.78 -11.88 3.01
C TYR A 423 4.95 -12.24 1.77
N GLN A 424 4.23 -13.36 1.82
CA GLN A 424 3.27 -13.75 0.78
C GLN A 424 1.90 -14.08 1.39
N VAL A 425 0.82 -13.53 0.80
CA VAL A 425 -0.55 -13.88 1.20
C VAL A 425 -0.85 -15.36 0.94
N LYS A 426 -0.29 -15.94 -0.12
CA LYS A 426 -0.46 -17.36 -0.43
C LYS A 426 0.02 -18.26 0.72
N THR A 427 1.21 -17.98 1.26
CA THR A 427 1.79 -18.69 2.40
C THR A 427 0.98 -18.46 3.67
N HIS A 428 0.52 -17.22 3.91
CA HIS A 428 -0.35 -16.90 5.06
C HIS A 428 -1.65 -17.69 5.07
N ARG A 429 -2.26 -17.86 3.90
CA ARG A 429 -3.53 -18.56 3.73
C ARG A 429 -3.37 -20.06 3.46
N ALA A 430 -2.15 -20.60 3.56
CA ALA A 430 -1.89 -22.00 3.30
C ALA A 430 -2.68 -22.91 4.25
N GLY A 431 -3.28 -23.96 3.69
CA GLY A 431 -4.11 -24.91 4.43
C GLY A 431 -5.59 -24.52 4.56
N LEU A 432 -5.98 -23.29 4.24
CA LEU A 432 -7.39 -22.87 4.17
C LEU A 432 -8.03 -23.36 2.88
N ASP A 433 -9.31 -23.74 2.95
CA ASP A 433 -10.09 -24.13 1.77
C ASP A 433 -11.14 -23.06 1.43
N PHE A 434 -10.78 -22.22 0.46
CA PHE A 434 -11.64 -21.15 -0.06
C PHE A 434 -12.70 -21.65 -1.06
N SER A 435 -12.58 -22.90 -1.56
CA SER A 435 -13.52 -23.44 -2.55
C SER A 435 -14.88 -23.75 -1.96
N THR A 436 -14.93 -24.06 -0.66
CA THR A 436 -16.17 -24.28 0.10
C THR A 436 -16.72 -23.00 0.72
N GLY A 437 -15.89 -21.96 0.80
CA GLY A 437 -16.26 -20.66 1.32
C GLY A 437 -17.34 -19.97 0.48
N LYS A 438 -18.33 -19.37 1.13
CA LYS A 438 -19.37 -18.60 0.46
C LYS A 438 -18.83 -17.21 0.13
N ARG A 439 -18.66 -16.91 -1.17
CA ARG A 439 -18.36 -15.56 -1.62
C ARG A 439 -19.49 -14.63 -1.22
N TRP A 440 -19.16 -13.57 -0.51
CA TRP A 440 -20.16 -12.64 -0.01
C TRP A 440 -20.27 -11.45 -0.97
N ASP A 441 -21.37 -11.40 -1.72
CA ASP A 441 -21.70 -10.22 -2.51
C ASP A 441 -22.17 -9.09 -1.58
N ILE A 442 -21.37 -8.03 -1.49
CA ILE A 442 -21.66 -6.85 -0.66
C ILE A 442 -22.72 -5.96 -1.34
N GLY A 443 -23.18 -6.30 -2.55
CA GLY A 443 -24.35 -5.70 -3.20
C GLY A 443 -24.08 -4.31 -3.79
N GLN A 444 -22.84 -4.04 -4.19
CA GLN A 444 -22.48 -2.85 -4.94
C GLN A 444 -21.70 -3.25 -6.20
N ARG A 445 -21.99 -2.56 -7.31
CA ARG A 445 -21.15 -2.66 -8.51
C ARG A 445 -19.75 -2.23 -8.13
N ASN A 446 -18.78 -3.12 -8.35
CA ASN A 446 -17.39 -2.79 -8.23
C ASN A 446 -16.99 -1.80 -9.34
N TRP A 447 -17.15 -0.51 -9.09
CA TRP A 447 -16.71 0.56 -10.01
C TRP A 447 -15.18 0.64 -10.13
N LEU A 448 -14.44 -0.14 -9.32
CA LEU A 448 -12.98 -0.29 -9.37
C LEU A 448 -12.54 -1.38 -10.36
N SER A 449 -13.46 -2.24 -10.80
CA SER A 449 -13.22 -3.21 -11.88
C SER A 449 -14.05 -2.84 -13.12
N ILE A 450 -13.42 -2.19 -14.10
CA ILE A 450 -13.99 -2.12 -15.45
C ILE A 450 -13.51 -3.37 -16.19
N GLY A 451 -14.09 -4.52 -15.82
CA GLY A 451 -13.94 -5.79 -16.52
C GLY A 451 -15.31 -6.28 -16.97
N THR A 452 -15.35 -7.08 -18.03
CA THR A 452 -16.53 -7.89 -18.37
C THR A 452 -16.98 -8.65 -17.13
N GLY A 453 -18.28 -8.66 -16.83
CA GLY A 453 -18.86 -9.24 -15.62
C GLY A 453 -18.71 -10.77 -15.58
N GLY A 454 -17.50 -11.24 -15.30
CA GLY A 454 -17.14 -12.62 -15.05
C GLY A 454 -16.63 -12.78 -13.62
N ILE A 455 -16.96 -13.91 -13.01
CA ILE A 455 -16.42 -14.33 -11.72
C ILE A 455 -14.91 -14.55 -11.93
N PRO A 456 -14.01 -13.88 -11.17
CA PRO A 456 -12.58 -14.15 -11.26
C PRO A 456 -12.28 -15.64 -11.13
N GLU A 457 -11.47 -16.21 -12.04
CA GLU A 457 -11.02 -17.62 -11.98
C GLU A 457 -10.23 -17.91 -10.71
N GLU A 458 -9.45 -16.94 -10.24
CA GLU A 458 -8.72 -17.01 -8.98
C GLU A 458 -9.59 -16.62 -7.78
N LEU A 459 -9.48 -17.41 -6.70
CA LEU A 459 -10.24 -17.20 -5.45
C LEU A 459 -9.83 -15.89 -4.76
N PHE A 460 -8.55 -15.53 -4.79
CA PHE A 460 -8.06 -14.25 -4.26
C PHE A 460 -6.75 -13.86 -4.95
N LYS A 461 -6.40 -12.57 -4.91
CA LYS A 461 -5.14 -12.07 -5.45
C LYS A 461 -3.95 -12.51 -4.58
N GLU A 462 -2.96 -13.18 -5.16
CA GLU A 462 -1.75 -13.62 -4.46
C GLU A 462 -0.73 -12.48 -4.27
N ARG A 463 -1.01 -11.56 -3.34
CA ARG A 463 -0.11 -10.42 -3.08
C ARG A 463 1.14 -10.82 -2.33
N LYS A 464 2.21 -10.06 -2.61
CA LYS A 464 3.55 -10.21 -2.05
C LYS A 464 4.00 -8.88 -1.48
N LEU A 465 4.44 -8.87 -0.21
CA LEU A 465 5.08 -7.71 0.38
C LEU A 465 6.58 -7.76 0.09
N THR A 466 7.07 -6.71 -0.56
CA THR A 466 8.47 -6.53 -0.90
C THR A 466 9.06 -5.37 -0.10
N LEU A 467 10.35 -5.47 0.22
CA LEU A 467 11.17 -4.41 0.77
C LEU A 467 12.25 -4.07 -0.27
N ALA A 468 12.36 -2.79 -0.62
CA ALA A 468 13.36 -2.27 -1.55
C ALA A 468 14.16 -1.15 -0.89
N VAL A 469 15.48 -1.22 -1.00
CA VAL A 469 16.42 -0.19 -0.59
C VAL A 469 16.88 0.55 -1.83
N LEU A 470 16.52 1.83 -1.90
CA LEU A 470 16.81 2.70 -3.02
C LEU A 470 17.68 3.87 -2.56
N PRO A 471 18.62 4.38 -3.36
CA PRO A 471 19.31 5.62 -3.07
C PRO A 471 18.30 6.75 -2.93
N TYR A 472 18.46 7.59 -1.90
CA TYR A 472 17.58 8.72 -1.74
C TYR A 472 17.83 9.77 -2.84
N GLY A 473 16.74 10.27 -3.41
CA GLY A 473 16.73 11.46 -4.27
C GLY A 473 15.63 12.41 -3.84
N ARG A 474 15.81 13.69 -4.17
CA ARG A 474 14.83 14.73 -3.90
C ARG A 474 13.75 14.74 -5.00
N PRO A 475 12.53 15.18 -4.69
CA PRO A 475 11.46 15.27 -5.68
C PRO A 475 11.84 16.15 -6.87
N PHE A 476 11.44 15.78 -8.08
CA PHE A 476 11.75 16.56 -9.28
C PHE A 476 11.23 18.01 -9.21
N LYS A 477 10.12 18.25 -8.51
CA LYS A 477 9.59 19.61 -8.25
C LYS A 477 10.53 20.53 -7.48
N SER A 478 11.54 19.98 -6.81
CA SER A 478 12.47 20.75 -6.01
C SER A 478 13.63 21.34 -6.84
N CYS A 479 13.54 21.31 -8.18
CA CYS A 479 14.51 21.95 -9.08
C CYS A 479 14.77 23.40 -8.66
N THR A 480 16.03 23.81 -8.60
CA THR A 480 16.40 25.19 -8.24
C THR A 480 16.73 26.07 -9.44
N SER A 481 16.89 25.48 -10.63
CA SER A 481 17.27 26.19 -11.87
C SER A 481 16.60 25.56 -13.09
N LEU A 482 16.50 26.31 -14.19
CA LEU A 482 15.99 25.79 -15.45
C LEU A 482 16.91 24.70 -16.00
N ARG A 483 18.23 24.89 -15.93
CA ARG A 483 19.21 23.90 -16.37
C ARG A 483 19.00 22.58 -15.63
N GLU A 484 18.81 22.61 -14.32
CA GLU A 484 18.59 21.42 -13.51
C GLU A 484 17.29 20.71 -13.89
N PHE A 485 16.21 21.47 -14.08
CA PHE A 485 14.94 20.94 -14.56
C PHE A 485 15.07 20.23 -15.91
N LEU A 486 15.66 20.89 -16.91
CA LEU A 486 15.82 20.32 -18.24
C LEU A 486 16.81 19.15 -18.26
N SER A 487 17.87 19.22 -17.47
CA SER A 487 18.84 18.11 -17.36
C SER A 487 18.20 16.89 -16.73
N GLY A 488 17.46 17.08 -15.62
CA GLY A 488 16.75 15.98 -14.96
C GLY A 488 15.66 15.37 -15.83
N LEU A 489 14.91 16.18 -16.58
CA LEU A 489 13.93 15.70 -17.55
C LEU A 489 14.60 14.89 -18.68
N LEU A 490 15.69 15.41 -19.24
CA LEU A 490 16.47 14.73 -20.26
C LEU A 490 17.00 13.39 -19.76
N ASP A 491 17.56 13.34 -18.56
CA ASP A 491 18.04 12.10 -17.96
C ASP A 491 16.93 11.07 -17.76
N ALA A 492 15.73 11.50 -17.36
CA ALA A 492 14.56 10.63 -17.23
C ALA A 492 14.09 10.08 -18.59
N ILE A 493 14.06 10.91 -19.64
CA ILE A 493 13.72 10.48 -21.01
C ILE A 493 14.76 9.48 -21.54
N LEU A 494 16.05 9.74 -21.27
CA LEU A 494 17.12 8.79 -21.60
C LEU A 494 16.95 7.48 -20.80
N GLY A 495 16.56 7.56 -19.53
CA GLY A 495 16.18 6.41 -18.71
C GLY A 495 15.09 5.57 -19.33
N HIS A 496 14.00 6.21 -19.75
CA HIS A 496 12.88 5.55 -20.43
C HIS A 496 13.33 4.87 -21.73
N ARG A 497 14.07 5.58 -22.58
CA ARG A 497 14.64 5.03 -23.82
C ARG A 497 15.52 3.82 -23.54
N ASN A 498 16.40 3.90 -22.54
CA ASN A 498 17.32 2.83 -22.21
C ASN A 498 16.60 1.62 -21.60
N LEU A 499 15.57 1.81 -20.76
CA LEU A 499 14.70 0.73 -20.29
C LEU A 499 14.08 -0.04 -21.45
N TYR A 500 13.54 0.69 -22.42
CA TYR A 500 12.93 0.09 -23.60
C TYR A 500 13.96 -0.66 -24.46
N LEU A 501 15.03 0.03 -24.90
CA LEU A 501 15.98 -0.54 -25.85
C LEU A 501 16.88 -1.63 -25.27
N SER A 502 17.29 -1.51 -24.00
CA SER A 502 18.26 -2.44 -23.40
C SER A 502 17.62 -3.55 -22.57
N LYS A 503 16.43 -3.31 -21.99
CA LYS A 503 15.75 -4.27 -21.11
C LYS A 503 14.41 -4.75 -21.63
N ASN A 504 13.91 -4.17 -22.72
CA ASN A 504 12.59 -4.49 -23.28
C ASN A 504 11.47 -4.23 -22.27
N ILE A 505 11.61 -3.16 -21.46
CA ILE A 505 10.67 -2.77 -20.39
C ILE A 505 10.00 -1.44 -20.77
N LEU A 506 8.67 -1.38 -20.65
CA LEU A 506 7.88 -0.14 -20.63
C LEU A 506 7.62 0.25 -19.18
N HIS A 507 7.68 1.54 -18.87
CA HIS A 507 7.45 2.03 -17.51
C HIS A 507 5.96 2.05 -17.16
N GLY A 508 5.12 2.57 -18.07
CA GLY A 508 3.66 2.52 -17.96
C GLY A 508 3.01 3.46 -16.93
N ASP A 509 3.79 4.29 -16.23
CA ASP A 509 3.32 5.30 -15.27
C ASP A 509 4.31 6.46 -15.13
N ILE A 510 4.68 7.08 -16.25
CA ILE A 510 5.52 8.27 -16.23
C ILE A 510 4.72 9.45 -15.64
N SER A 511 5.32 10.13 -14.68
CA SER A 511 4.77 11.35 -14.07
C SER A 511 5.86 12.15 -13.38
N GLU A 512 5.58 13.42 -13.09
CA GLU A 512 6.48 14.28 -12.30
C GLU A 512 6.85 13.71 -10.91
N ASN A 513 6.00 12.84 -10.35
CA ASN A 513 6.22 12.22 -9.04
C ASN A 513 7.12 10.98 -9.13
N ASN A 514 7.25 10.40 -10.33
CA ASN A 514 8.06 9.22 -10.61
C ASN A 514 9.43 9.59 -11.22
N ILE A 515 9.79 10.87 -11.14
CA ILE A 515 11.12 11.39 -11.45
C ILE A 515 11.70 11.95 -10.14
N ILE A 516 12.91 11.55 -9.81
CA ILE A 516 13.69 12.14 -8.72
C ILE A 516 14.97 12.77 -9.26
N LEU A 517 15.52 13.70 -8.49
CA LEU A 517 16.86 14.21 -8.69
C LEU A 517 17.78 13.57 -7.66
N THR A 518 18.92 13.06 -8.10
CA THR A 518 19.95 12.57 -7.16
C THR A 518 20.42 13.72 -6.26
N LEU A 519 21.05 13.36 -5.14
CA LEU A 519 21.87 14.33 -4.44
C LEU A 519 22.98 14.85 -5.37
N PRO A 520 23.39 16.12 -5.23
CA PRO A 520 24.49 16.67 -6.02
C PRO A 520 25.75 15.83 -5.83
N ASN A 521 26.44 15.51 -6.93
CA ASN A 521 27.75 14.88 -6.87
C ASN A 521 28.82 15.89 -6.39
N GLU A 522 30.09 15.47 -6.39
CA GLU A 522 31.24 16.32 -6.02
C GLU A 522 31.37 17.61 -6.85
N TYR A 523 30.77 17.65 -8.05
CA TYR A 523 30.72 18.81 -8.93
C TYR A 523 29.45 19.65 -8.78
N GLY A 524 28.58 19.31 -7.81
CA GLY A 524 27.30 19.97 -7.59
C GLY A 524 26.22 19.62 -8.63
N ILE A 525 26.43 18.59 -9.46
CA ILE A 525 25.50 18.19 -10.52
C ILE A 525 24.54 17.13 -9.97
N SER A 526 23.25 17.38 -10.11
CA SER A 526 22.18 16.40 -9.84
C SER A 526 21.73 15.76 -11.15
N GLN A 527 21.41 14.47 -11.13
CA GLN A 527 20.89 13.73 -12.28
C GLN A 527 19.42 13.38 -12.10
N GLY A 528 18.67 13.35 -13.19
CA GLY A 528 17.31 12.80 -13.20
C GLY A 528 17.31 11.28 -13.20
N LYS A 529 16.42 10.68 -12.41
CA LYS A 529 16.24 9.22 -12.37
C LYS A 529 14.75 8.88 -12.33
N LEU A 530 14.35 7.92 -13.17
CA LEU A 530 13.04 7.28 -13.09
C LEU A 530 12.98 6.33 -11.90
N ILE A 531 11.85 6.36 -11.21
CA ILE A 531 11.52 5.48 -10.07
C ILE A 531 10.15 4.85 -10.31
N ASP A 532 9.75 3.93 -9.43
CA ASP A 532 8.41 3.34 -9.40
C ASP A 532 8.06 2.46 -10.62
N LEU A 533 8.68 1.28 -10.67
CA LEU A 533 8.42 0.28 -11.72
C LEU A 533 7.26 -0.68 -11.35
N ASP A 534 6.42 -0.33 -10.37
CA ASP A 534 5.23 -1.11 -9.99
C ASP A 534 4.29 -1.36 -11.19
N MET A 535 4.31 -0.43 -12.17
CA MET A 535 3.50 -0.45 -13.39
C MET A 535 4.21 -0.95 -14.65
N ALA A 536 5.47 -1.35 -14.51
CA ALA A 536 6.28 -1.73 -15.65
C ALA A 536 5.79 -3.03 -16.31
N THR A 537 6.02 -3.18 -17.61
CA THR A 537 5.67 -4.39 -18.38
C THR A 537 6.78 -4.73 -19.35
N TYR A 538 6.96 -6.02 -19.63
CA TYR A 538 7.84 -6.44 -20.73
C TYR A 538 7.13 -6.23 -22.08
N VAL A 539 7.89 -5.76 -23.06
CA VAL A 539 7.37 -5.42 -24.40
C VAL A 539 7.10 -6.66 -25.25
N ALA A 540 7.80 -7.78 -24.99
CA ALA A 540 7.59 -9.07 -25.65
C ALA A 540 7.50 -10.20 -24.61
N GLY A 541 6.33 -10.36 -23.99
CA GLY A 541 6.08 -11.38 -22.98
C GLY A 541 4.66 -11.28 -22.43
N TYR A 542 4.05 -12.46 -22.26
CA TYR A 542 2.84 -12.83 -21.51
C TYR A 542 1.79 -11.75 -21.15
N ASN A 543 0.54 -12.05 -21.53
CA ASN A 543 -0.66 -11.28 -21.19
C ASN A 543 -0.95 -11.34 -19.68
N GLU A 544 -0.30 -10.51 -18.87
CA GLU A 544 -0.79 -10.28 -17.52
C GLU A 544 -1.82 -9.15 -17.50
N ALA A 545 -2.94 -9.43 -16.84
CA ALA A 545 -3.97 -8.43 -16.57
C ALA A 545 -3.47 -7.41 -15.54
N LYS A 546 -2.57 -6.51 -15.94
CA LYS A 546 -2.19 -5.37 -15.11
C LYS A 546 -3.24 -4.30 -15.22
N SER A 547 -3.80 -3.92 -14.08
CA SER A 547 -4.64 -2.74 -13.94
C SER A 547 -4.09 -1.57 -14.76
N LEU A 548 -4.84 -1.03 -15.73
CA LEU A 548 -4.43 0.20 -16.41
C LEU A 548 -4.52 1.29 -15.34
N THR A 549 -3.37 1.70 -14.85
CA THR A 549 -3.24 2.73 -13.82
C THR A 549 -2.15 3.68 -14.22
N GLY A 550 -2.29 4.89 -13.70
CA GLY A 550 -1.30 5.92 -13.80
C GLY A 550 -1.89 7.23 -13.29
N THR A 551 -1.10 8.26 -13.27
CA THR A 551 -1.58 9.58 -12.85
C THR A 551 -2.41 10.19 -13.99
N MET A 552 -3.75 10.28 -13.84
CA MET A 552 -4.69 10.62 -14.95
C MET A 552 -4.27 11.83 -15.80
N LYS A 553 -3.76 12.89 -15.17
CA LYS A 553 -3.30 14.11 -15.88
C LYS A 553 -2.10 13.89 -16.81
N PHE A 554 -1.39 12.77 -16.66
CA PHE A 554 -0.24 12.37 -17.46
C PHE A 554 -0.53 11.13 -18.32
N MET A 555 -1.76 10.61 -18.33
CA MET A 555 -2.08 9.48 -19.19
C MET A 555 -2.24 9.92 -20.65
N ALA A 556 -1.71 9.12 -21.56
CA ALA A 556 -1.96 9.28 -22.99
C ALA A 556 -3.46 9.35 -23.33
N ILE A 557 -3.84 10.21 -24.27
CA ILE A 557 -5.23 10.44 -24.69
C ILE A 557 -5.90 9.13 -25.10
N LYS A 558 -5.18 8.27 -25.81
CA LYS A 558 -5.71 6.97 -26.25
C LYS A 558 -6.00 6.03 -25.07
N LEU A 559 -5.23 6.12 -23.97
CA LEU A 559 -5.53 5.40 -22.72
C LEU A 559 -6.81 5.96 -22.09
N LEU A 560 -6.93 7.29 -21.99
CA LEU A 560 -8.11 7.98 -21.45
C LEU A 560 -9.39 7.70 -22.26
N GLN A 561 -9.30 7.68 -23.58
CA GLN A 561 -10.42 7.32 -24.47
C GLN A 561 -10.86 5.87 -24.26
N ASN A 562 -9.92 4.93 -24.13
CA ASN A 562 -10.27 3.54 -23.83
C ASN A 562 -10.92 3.38 -22.46
N PHE A 563 -10.50 4.15 -21.45
CA PHE A 563 -11.21 4.21 -20.16
C PHE A 563 -12.66 4.72 -20.32
N ALA A 564 -12.84 5.83 -21.04
CA ALA A 564 -14.16 6.41 -21.25
C ALA A 564 -15.10 5.48 -22.04
N LEU A 565 -14.55 4.78 -23.05
CA LEU A 565 -15.28 3.89 -23.95
C LEU A 565 -15.41 2.45 -23.43
N LYS A 566 -14.81 2.13 -22.27
CA LYS A 566 -14.82 0.78 -21.65
C LYS A 566 -14.33 -0.33 -22.60
N ILE A 567 -13.35 -0.03 -23.45
CA ILE A 567 -12.76 -1.00 -24.36
C ILE A 567 -11.77 -1.87 -23.56
N GLY A 568 -12.04 -3.18 -23.47
CA GLY A 568 -11.39 -4.08 -22.50
C GLY A 568 -9.90 -4.40 -22.74
N SER A 569 -9.38 -4.17 -23.95
CA SER A 569 -7.98 -4.46 -24.30
C SER A 569 -7.34 -3.33 -25.08
N MET A 570 -6.17 -2.87 -24.63
CA MET A 570 -5.38 -1.89 -25.36
C MET A 570 -3.92 -2.33 -25.48
N ARG A 571 -3.35 -2.13 -26.67
CA ARG A 571 -1.93 -2.31 -26.97
C ARG A 571 -1.14 -1.11 -26.41
N LYS A 572 -0.32 -1.34 -25.38
CA LYS A 572 0.61 -0.33 -24.85
C LYS A 572 1.92 -0.38 -25.64
N THR A 573 2.38 0.81 -26.02
CA THR A 573 3.66 1.09 -26.68
C THR A 573 4.41 2.18 -25.93
N TYR A 574 5.72 2.33 -26.21
CA TYR A 574 6.57 3.39 -25.67
C TYR A 574 6.05 4.81 -25.94
N ARG A 575 5.22 5.00 -26.99
CA ARG A 575 4.63 6.29 -27.34
C ARG A 575 3.69 6.83 -26.25
N HIS A 576 3.00 5.95 -25.52
CA HIS A 576 2.13 6.41 -24.43
C HIS A 576 2.94 6.95 -23.26
N ASP A 577 4.09 6.35 -22.95
CA ASP A 577 5.00 6.87 -21.92
C ASP A 577 5.66 8.18 -22.38
N LEU A 578 5.93 8.34 -23.68
CA LEU A 578 6.44 9.59 -24.25
C LEU A 578 5.40 10.71 -24.19
N GLU A 579 4.11 10.42 -24.42
CA GLU A 579 3.01 11.39 -24.27
C GLU A 579 2.82 11.83 -22.81
N SER A 580 3.27 11.01 -21.85
CA SER A 580 3.19 11.32 -20.42
C SER A 580 4.25 12.30 -19.91
N PHE A 581 5.39 12.44 -20.61
CA PHE A 581 6.43 13.45 -20.31
C PHE A 581 5.97 14.85 -20.71
#